data_AF-A0A812TDH1-F1
#
_entry.id   AF-A0A812TDH1-F1
#
_cell.length_a   1.000
_cell.length_b   1.000
_cell.length_c   1.000
_cell.angle_alpha   90.00
_cell.angle_beta   90.00
_cell.angle_gamma   90.00
#
_symmetry.space_group_name_H-M   'P 1'
#
loop_
_entity.id
_entity.type
_entity.pdbx_description
1 polymer ?
#
loop_
_entity_poly.entity_id
_entity_poly.type
_entity_poly.pdbx_seq_one_letter_code
_entity_poly.pdbx_strand_id
1 'polypeptide(L)'
;MRSTQAEESQTPRSLRIPEWNTEEDGAWVAPQIDNPAYKGEWKPRRVNDPNPELSDFEGWCWPGTSLYPDFTDPAMREYWGSQFALDKYTGTNGDTYIWNDMNEPSVFNGPEVTMPRDAVHPNGMVEHRDVHNMYGYYVHRATFEGLAKRTAGDRPFVLTRSFFIGSHKYSAIWTGDNYAQWSHLKASIAMVGALTLGGQSLVGADVGGFFKHPDAEMTVRWQSASSV
;
A
#
# COMPACT_ATOMS: atom_id res chain seq x y z
N MET A 1 4.30 38.53 61.04
CA MET A 1 4.05 39.43 59.89
C MET A 1 5.34 39.47 59.08
N ARG A 2 5.45 39.08 57.81
CA ARG A 2 4.48 38.83 56.74
C ARG A 2 4.91 37.58 55.97
N SER A 3 3.99 36.66 55.71
CA SER A 3 4.18 35.57 54.76
C SER A 3 4.14 36.15 53.34
N THR A 4 5.19 35.96 52.56
CA THR A 4 5.14 36.16 51.11
C THR A 4 4.24 35.08 50.51
N GLN A 5 3.08 35.49 50.00
CA GLN A 5 2.23 34.62 49.19
C GLN A 5 2.94 34.33 47.87
N ALA A 6 2.98 33.06 47.47
CA ALA A 6 3.39 32.67 46.13
C ALA A 6 2.25 33.07 45.17
N GLU A 7 2.56 33.87 44.16
CA GLU A 7 1.66 34.08 43.04
C GLU A 7 1.55 32.77 42.24
N GLU A 8 0.34 32.22 42.16
CA GLU A 8 0.01 31.13 41.25
C GLU A 8 0.21 31.61 39.81
N SER A 9 1.19 31.04 39.11
CA SER A 9 1.30 31.22 37.67
C SER A 9 0.07 30.61 37.02
N GLN A 10 -0.82 31.44 36.48
CA GLN A 10 -1.93 30.99 35.65
C GLN A 10 -1.35 30.32 34.40
N THR A 11 -1.31 28.98 34.41
CA THR A 11 -1.13 28.19 33.20
C THR A 11 -2.19 28.64 32.20
N PRO A 12 -1.84 29.03 30.96
CA PRO A 12 -2.85 29.36 29.96
C PRO A 12 -3.80 28.18 29.84
N ARG A 13 -5.08 28.42 30.16
CA ARG A 13 -6.18 27.49 29.89
C ARG A 13 -5.98 26.96 28.49
N SER A 14 -6.00 25.64 28.33
CA SER A 14 -6.01 25.01 27.02
C SER A 14 -7.05 25.74 26.16
N LEU A 15 -6.63 26.21 24.99
CA LEU A 15 -7.54 26.76 24.01
C LEU A 15 -8.57 25.65 23.74
N ARG A 16 -9.79 25.82 24.27
CA ARG A 16 -10.93 25.02 23.85
C ARG A 16 -11.05 25.25 22.36
N ILE A 17 -10.75 24.22 21.59
CA ILE A 17 -11.07 24.17 20.17
C ILE A 17 -12.58 24.41 20.07
N PRO A 18 -13.05 25.44 19.34
CA PRO A 18 -14.47 25.70 19.21
C PRO A 18 -15.15 24.48 18.60
N GLU A 19 -16.10 23.94 19.35
CA GLU A 19 -17.22 23.12 18.89
C GLU A 19 -16.85 21.98 17.92
N TRP A 20 -16.52 20.82 18.51
CA TRP A 20 -16.80 19.56 17.83
C TRP A 20 -18.28 19.57 17.46
N ASN A 21 -18.54 19.51 16.16
CA ASN A 21 -19.87 19.37 15.60
C ASN A 21 -20.64 18.28 16.36
N THR A 22 -21.66 18.67 17.12
CA THR A 22 -22.59 17.74 17.79
C THR A 22 -23.87 17.54 16.99
N GLU A 23 -23.91 17.99 15.73
CA GLU A 23 -24.97 17.55 14.84
C GLU A 23 -24.72 16.09 14.51
N GLU A 24 -25.72 15.23 14.70
CA GLU A 24 -25.72 13.89 14.11
C GLU A 24 -25.78 14.08 12.60
N ASP A 25 -24.62 14.24 11.96
CA ASP A 25 -24.46 14.12 10.53
C ASP A 25 -24.85 12.68 10.17
N GLY A 26 -26.11 12.55 9.74
CA GLY A 26 -26.71 11.27 9.36
C GLY A 26 -25.83 10.48 8.40
N ALA A 27 -26.16 9.18 8.23
CA ALA A 27 -25.34 8.21 7.50
C ALA A 27 -24.62 8.83 6.29
N TRP A 28 -23.29 8.83 6.35
CA TRP A 28 -22.44 9.39 5.31
C TRP A 28 -22.82 8.83 3.93
N VAL A 29 -23.01 9.73 2.97
CA VAL A 29 -23.28 9.37 1.57
C VAL A 29 -22.12 9.88 0.71
N ALA A 30 -21.57 9.00 -0.12
CA ALA A 30 -20.46 9.35 -0.99
C ALA A 30 -20.83 10.50 -1.93
N PRO A 31 -19.99 11.55 -2.05
CA PRO A 31 -20.22 12.62 -3.01
C PRO A 31 -20.18 12.06 -4.43
N GLN A 32 -21.26 12.29 -5.20
CA GLN A 32 -21.29 11.97 -6.61
C GLN A 32 -20.50 13.03 -7.38
N ILE A 33 -19.43 12.61 -8.06
CA ILE A 33 -18.63 13.46 -8.94
C ILE A 33 -19.10 13.21 -10.36
N ASP A 34 -19.52 14.28 -11.05
CA ASP A 34 -19.87 14.20 -12.47
C ASP A 34 -18.65 13.80 -13.29
N ASN A 35 -18.79 12.73 -14.09
CA ASN A 35 -17.79 12.31 -15.07
C ASN A 35 -18.25 12.72 -16.48
N PRO A 36 -17.91 13.93 -16.96
CA PRO A 36 -18.38 14.44 -18.25
C PRO A 36 -17.82 13.67 -19.46
N ALA A 37 -16.83 12.78 -19.26
CA ALA A 37 -16.32 11.88 -20.28
C ALA A 37 -17.24 10.67 -20.53
N TYR A 38 -18.19 10.39 -19.63
CA TYR A 38 -19.10 9.25 -19.73
C TYR A 38 -20.46 9.68 -20.28
N LYS A 39 -20.86 9.12 -21.44
CA LYS A 39 -22.19 9.34 -22.04
C LYS A 39 -22.89 8.00 -22.26
N GLY A 40 -23.95 7.74 -21.50
CA GLY A 40 -24.80 6.55 -21.64
C GLY A 40 -25.14 5.87 -20.32
N GLU A 41 -26.00 4.86 -20.37
CA GLU A 41 -26.30 3.98 -19.24
C GLU A 41 -25.12 3.02 -19.00
N TRP A 42 -24.63 2.97 -17.76
CA TRP A 42 -23.45 2.17 -17.44
C TRP A 42 -23.73 0.67 -17.50
N LYS A 43 -22.87 -0.08 -18.21
CA LYS A 43 -22.93 -1.54 -18.33
C LYS A 43 -21.53 -2.14 -18.12
N PRO A 44 -21.38 -3.13 -17.23
CA PRO A 44 -20.09 -3.80 -16.99
C PRO A 44 -19.66 -4.58 -18.24
N ARG A 45 -18.36 -4.57 -18.57
CA ARG A 45 -17.78 -5.42 -19.61
C ARG A 45 -17.55 -6.82 -19.05
N ARG A 46 -17.96 -7.87 -19.79
CA ARG A 46 -17.73 -9.28 -19.46
C ARG A 46 -16.67 -9.89 -20.37
N VAL A 47 -15.80 -10.73 -19.79
CA VAL A 47 -14.90 -11.65 -20.50
C VAL A 47 -15.58 -13.04 -20.53
N ASN A 48 -15.27 -13.91 -21.49
CA ASN A 48 -15.91 -15.23 -21.63
C ASN A 48 -15.02 -16.34 -21.04
N ASP A 49 -15.50 -17.03 -20.00
CA ASP A 49 -14.86 -18.18 -19.32
C ASP A 49 -15.94 -19.27 -19.05
N PRO A 50 -15.63 -20.58 -18.93
CA PRO A 50 -16.62 -21.67 -19.01
C PRO A 50 -17.46 -21.84 -17.72
N ASN A 51 -17.43 -20.86 -16.82
CA ASN A 51 -18.50 -20.56 -15.87
C ASN A 51 -19.11 -19.18 -16.23
N PRO A 52 -20.27 -19.11 -16.88
CA PRO A 52 -20.74 -17.91 -17.59
C PRO A 52 -21.11 -16.70 -16.69
N GLU A 53 -20.98 -16.81 -15.37
CA GLU A 53 -21.41 -15.77 -14.43
C GLU A 53 -20.27 -14.98 -13.77
N LEU A 54 -19.04 -15.50 -13.72
CA LEU A 54 -17.86 -14.79 -13.20
C LEU A 54 -16.65 -15.15 -14.04
N SER A 55 -16.25 -14.26 -14.93
CA SER A 55 -15.04 -14.41 -15.76
C SER A 55 -13.82 -13.84 -15.05
N ASP A 56 -12.64 -14.38 -15.32
CA ASP A 56 -11.36 -13.81 -14.89
C ASP A 56 -11.29 -12.31 -15.21
N PHE A 57 -10.77 -11.53 -14.25
CA PHE A 57 -10.58 -10.10 -14.45
C PHE A 57 -9.32 -9.85 -15.31
N GLU A 58 -9.54 -9.30 -16.50
CA GLU A 58 -8.50 -8.86 -17.42
C GLU A 58 -8.29 -7.34 -17.34
N GLY A 59 -7.04 -6.94 -17.10
CA GLY A 59 -6.61 -5.53 -17.09
C GLY A 59 -5.31 -5.35 -17.86
N TRP A 60 -4.84 -4.12 -17.96
CA TRP A 60 -3.54 -3.79 -18.56
C TRP A 60 -2.54 -3.41 -17.48
N CYS A 61 -1.34 -3.95 -17.56
CA CYS A 61 -0.19 -3.58 -16.74
C CYS A 61 1.09 -3.64 -17.56
N TRP A 62 2.26 -3.74 -16.93
CA TRP A 62 3.56 -3.81 -17.62
C TRP A 62 3.64 -4.85 -18.73
N PRO A 63 3.09 -6.08 -18.59
CA PRO A 63 3.09 -7.08 -19.66
C PRO A 63 2.05 -6.83 -20.78
N GLY A 64 1.30 -5.74 -20.73
CA GLY A 64 0.09 -5.56 -21.53
C GLY A 64 -1.11 -6.24 -20.87
N THR A 65 -1.89 -6.97 -21.65
CA THR A 65 -3.03 -7.77 -21.15
C THR A 65 -2.57 -8.73 -20.05
N SER A 66 -3.18 -8.60 -18.87
CA SER A 66 -2.78 -9.30 -17.64
C SER A 66 -4.00 -9.74 -16.85
N LEU A 67 -3.86 -10.89 -16.18
CA LEU A 67 -4.80 -11.36 -15.16
C LEU A 67 -4.24 -11.04 -13.77
N TYR A 68 -5.14 -10.86 -12.81
CA TYR A 68 -4.80 -10.50 -11.44
C TYR A 68 -5.13 -11.65 -10.51
N PRO A 69 -4.13 -12.34 -9.92
CA PRO A 69 -4.40 -13.43 -9.00
C PRO A 69 -5.16 -12.95 -7.78
N ASP A 70 -6.09 -13.75 -7.28
CA ASP A 70 -6.90 -13.38 -6.14
C ASP A 70 -6.22 -13.74 -4.82
N PHE A 71 -5.41 -12.82 -4.30
CA PHE A 71 -4.68 -13.05 -3.06
C PHE A 71 -5.57 -13.12 -1.81
N THR A 72 -6.86 -12.79 -1.90
CA THR A 72 -7.77 -12.99 -0.78
C THR A 72 -8.11 -14.48 -0.59
N ASP A 73 -7.95 -15.32 -1.63
CA ASP A 73 -8.06 -16.78 -1.55
C ASP A 73 -6.83 -17.40 -0.85
N PRO A 74 -7.01 -18.12 0.28
CA PRO A 74 -5.93 -18.90 0.89
C PRO A 74 -5.25 -19.89 -0.05
N ALA A 75 -5.98 -20.52 -0.98
CA ALA A 75 -5.42 -21.48 -1.94
C ALA A 75 -4.49 -20.78 -2.93
N MET A 76 -4.87 -19.59 -3.41
CA MET A 76 -4.00 -18.76 -4.27
C MET A 76 -2.73 -18.34 -3.53
N ARG A 77 -2.83 -17.95 -2.24
CA ARG A 77 -1.65 -17.61 -1.44
C ARG A 77 -0.70 -18.79 -1.23
N GLU A 78 -1.23 -19.98 -0.96
CA GLU A 78 -0.42 -21.18 -0.84
C GLU A 78 0.25 -21.53 -2.17
N TYR A 79 -0.50 -21.45 -3.28
CA TYR A 79 0.03 -21.67 -4.62
C TYR A 79 1.15 -20.68 -4.94
N TRP A 80 0.94 -19.38 -4.71
CA TRP A 80 1.92 -18.31 -4.91
C TRP A 80 3.18 -18.55 -4.08
N GLY A 81 3.03 -18.79 -2.78
CA GLY A 81 4.14 -19.08 -1.87
C GLY A 81 4.95 -20.29 -2.33
N SER A 82 4.29 -21.34 -2.85
CA SER A 82 4.96 -22.54 -3.35
C SER A 82 5.79 -22.32 -4.61
N GLN A 83 5.57 -21.22 -5.35
CA GLN A 83 6.36 -20.91 -6.55
C GLN A 83 7.78 -20.45 -6.23
N PHE A 84 8.03 -19.94 -5.01
CA PHE A 84 9.35 -19.50 -4.58
C PHE A 84 10.32 -20.65 -4.24
N ALA A 85 9.87 -21.91 -4.28
CA ALA A 85 10.75 -23.06 -4.06
C ALA A 85 11.91 -23.07 -5.08
N LEU A 86 13.12 -23.42 -4.63
CA LEU A 86 14.35 -23.30 -5.45
C LEU A 86 14.32 -24.17 -6.71
N ASP A 87 13.55 -25.25 -6.71
CA ASP A 87 13.32 -26.13 -7.85
C ASP A 87 12.30 -25.58 -8.86
N LYS A 88 11.45 -24.63 -8.45
CA LYS A 88 10.45 -23.98 -9.33
C LYS A 88 10.89 -22.61 -9.81
N TYR A 89 11.44 -21.78 -8.92
CA TYR A 89 11.94 -20.45 -9.27
C TYR A 89 13.39 -20.54 -9.76
N THR A 90 13.56 -21.14 -10.93
CA THR A 90 14.87 -21.40 -11.53
C THR A 90 15.66 -20.10 -11.70
N GLY A 91 16.94 -20.12 -11.33
CA GLY A 91 17.82 -18.94 -11.38
C GLY A 91 17.92 -18.16 -10.08
N THR A 92 17.12 -18.53 -9.07
CA THR A 92 17.22 -17.96 -7.71
C THR A 92 18.00 -18.89 -6.76
N ASN A 93 18.45 -18.33 -5.64
CA ASN A 93 19.15 -19.04 -4.57
C ASN A 93 18.72 -18.50 -3.19
N GLY A 94 19.36 -19.00 -2.12
CA GLY A 94 19.09 -18.57 -0.74
C GLY A 94 19.23 -17.06 -0.52
N ASP A 95 20.16 -16.42 -1.24
CA ASP A 95 20.45 -14.97 -1.14
C ASP A 95 19.55 -14.11 -2.04
N THR A 96 18.58 -14.71 -2.73
CA THR A 96 17.63 -13.98 -3.59
C THR A 96 16.36 -13.60 -2.81
N TYR A 97 16.09 -12.31 -2.68
CA TYR A 97 14.89 -11.80 -1.99
C TYR A 97 13.89 -11.18 -2.97
N ILE A 98 12.71 -10.79 -2.48
CA ILE A 98 11.57 -10.44 -3.36
C ILE A 98 11.10 -9.01 -3.13
N TRP A 99 10.78 -8.35 -4.23
CA TRP A 99 10.11 -7.06 -4.28
C TRP A 99 8.71 -7.25 -4.85
N ASN A 100 7.69 -6.83 -4.11
CA ASN A 100 6.29 -6.81 -4.54
C ASN A 100 5.89 -5.36 -4.83
N ASP A 101 5.94 -5.01 -6.11
CA ASP A 101 5.46 -3.75 -6.64
C ASP A 101 4.07 -3.92 -7.27
N MET A 102 3.40 -2.79 -7.56
CA MET A 102 2.13 -2.76 -8.31
C MET A 102 0.97 -3.49 -7.63
N ASN A 103 1.05 -3.73 -6.32
CA ASN A 103 0.15 -4.59 -5.59
C ASN A 103 -1.02 -3.87 -4.90
N GLU A 104 -1.39 -2.66 -5.34
CA GLU A 104 -2.59 -1.98 -4.86
C GLU A 104 -3.91 -2.75 -5.07
N PRO A 105 -4.20 -3.40 -6.24
CA PRO A 105 -3.41 -3.65 -7.44
C PRO A 105 -3.38 -2.47 -8.43
N SER A 106 -2.26 -2.25 -9.11
CA SER A 106 -2.19 -1.29 -10.20
C SER A 106 -2.72 -1.87 -11.50
N VAL A 107 -3.71 -1.19 -12.09
CA VAL A 107 -4.37 -1.57 -13.34
C VAL A 107 -4.39 -0.33 -14.25
N PHE A 108 -3.54 -0.30 -15.28
CA PHE A 108 -3.31 0.89 -16.10
C PHE A 108 -4.56 1.43 -16.80
N ASN A 109 -5.45 0.53 -17.20
CA ASN A 109 -6.73 0.86 -17.83
C ASN A 109 -7.93 0.80 -16.86
N GLY A 110 -7.66 0.64 -15.56
CA GLY A 110 -8.69 0.58 -14.52
C GLY A 110 -9.07 1.96 -13.97
N PRO A 111 -10.23 2.09 -13.31
CA PRO A 111 -10.59 3.33 -12.62
C PRO A 111 -9.55 3.66 -11.56
N GLU A 112 -9.11 4.92 -11.49
CA GLU A 112 -8.10 5.37 -10.52
C GLU A 112 -6.79 4.56 -10.59
N VAL A 113 -6.50 3.95 -11.76
CA VAL A 113 -5.35 3.05 -11.97
C VAL A 113 -5.40 1.80 -11.08
N THR A 114 -6.60 1.33 -10.74
CA THR A 114 -6.80 0.10 -9.94
C THR A 114 -7.99 -0.74 -10.41
N MET A 115 -8.23 -1.85 -9.75
CA MET A 115 -9.29 -2.80 -10.10
C MET A 115 -10.69 -2.19 -9.85
N PRO A 116 -11.68 -2.44 -10.71
CA PRO A 116 -13.05 -1.98 -10.51
C PRO A 116 -13.63 -2.42 -9.18
N ARG A 117 -14.44 -1.56 -8.56
CA ARG A 117 -15.02 -1.78 -7.22
C ARG A 117 -15.95 -3.00 -7.15
N ASP A 118 -16.59 -3.31 -8.27
CA ASP A 118 -17.52 -4.42 -8.47
C ASP A 118 -16.85 -5.70 -8.98
N ALA A 119 -15.52 -5.71 -9.13
CA ALA A 119 -14.78 -6.95 -9.34
C ALA A 119 -15.00 -7.86 -8.13
N VAL A 120 -15.11 -9.15 -8.39
CA VAL A 120 -15.58 -10.12 -7.40
C VAL A 120 -14.41 -11.00 -6.97
N HIS A 121 -14.24 -11.10 -5.66
CA HIS A 121 -13.22 -11.91 -4.99
C HIS A 121 -13.78 -13.31 -4.65
N PRO A 122 -13.00 -14.28 -4.13
CA PRO A 122 -13.19 -15.70 -4.34
C PRO A 122 -14.58 -16.16 -3.94
N ASN A 123 -15.14 -17.06 -4.74
CA ASN A 123 -16.46 -17.67 -4.55
C ASN A 123 -17.65 -16.70 -4.59
N GLY A 124 -17.50 -15.49 -5.16
CA GLY A 124 -18.63 -14.57 -5.27
C GLY A 124 -19.02 -13.87 -3.98
N MET A 125 -18.19 -13.96 -2.94
CA MET A 125 -18.62 -13.64 -1.57
C MET A 125 -18.41 -12.18 -1.17
N VAL A 126 -17.45 -11.49 -1.80
CA VAL A 126 -17.11 -10.09 -1.48
C VAL A 126 -16.71 -9.34 -2.75
N GLU A 127 -17.02 -8.05 -2.80
CA GLU A 127 -16.62 -7.16 -3.88
C GLU A 127 -15.23 -6.57 -3.58
N HIS A 128 -14.52 -6.12 -4.61
CA HIS A 128 -13.22 -5.48 -4.48
C HIS A 128 -13.26 -4.26 -3.56
N ARG A 129 -14.39 -3.53 -3.53
CA ARG A 129 -14.57 -2.40 -2.60
C ARG A 129 -14.39 -2.79 -1.13
N ASP A 130 -14.71 -4.02 -0.77
CA ASP A 130 -14.68 -4.50 0.62
C ASP A 130 -13.26 -4.90 1.05
N VAL A 131 -12.42 -5.26 0.08
CA VAL A 131 -11.10 -5.88 0.32
C VAL A 131 -9.93 -5.15 -0.34
N HIS A 132 -10.17 -4.05 -1.05
CA HIS A 132 -9.17 -3.30 -1.85
C HIS A 132 -7.87 -3.08 -1.07
N ASN A 133 -7.95 -2.46 0.11
CA ASN A 133 -6.77 -2.14 0.93
C ASN A 133 -6.08 -3.39 1.50
N MET A 134 -6.76 -4.54 1.56
CA MET A 134 -6.18 -5.80 2.02
C MET A 134 -5.53 -6.62 0.91
N TYR A 135 -5.78 -6.31 -0.36
CA TYR A 135 -5.21 -7.04 -1.49
C TYR A 135 -3.69 -7.06 -1.42
N GLY A 136 -3.07 -5.87 -1.31
CA GLY A 136 -1.63 -5.71 -1.15
C GLY A 136 -1.04 -6.45 0.05
N TYR A 137 -1.77 -6.42 1.18
CA TYR A 137 -1.40 -7.17 2.38
C TYR A 137 -1.27 -8.66 2.12
N TYR A 138 -2.22 -9.23 1.40
CA TYR A 138 -2.17 -10.66 1.10
C TYR A 138 -1.08 -11.04 0.09
N VAL A 139 -0.74 -10.15 -0.85
CA VAL A 139 0.38 -10.34 -1.79
C VAL A 139 1.69 -10.52 -1.03
N HIS A 140 2.08 -9.54 -0.21
CA HIS A 140 3.37 -9.60 0.47
C HIS A 140 3.38 -10.63 1.60
N ARG A 141 2.24 -10.93 2.22
CA ARG A 141 2.12 -12.04 3.16
C ARG A 141 2.39 -13.39 2.48
N ALA A 142 1.77 -13.65 1.33
CA ALA A 142 1.96 -14.91 0.59
C ALA A 142 3.42 -15.07 0.14
N THR A 143 4.04 -13.98 -0.33
CA THR A 143 5.46 -13.95 -0.68
C THR A 143 6.35 -14.27 0.54
N PHE A 144 6.12 -13.62 1.68
CA PHE A 144 6.90 -13.85 2.91
C PHE A 144 6.78 -15.30 3.38
N GLU A 145 5.54 -15.83 3.46
CA GLU A 145 5.28 -17.21 3.89
C GLU A 145 5.91 -18.23 2.94
N GLY A 146 5.94 -17.95 1.63
CA GLY A 146 6.64 -18.78 0.64
C GLY A 146 8.15 -18.79 0.83
N LEU A 147 8.77 -17.63 1.01
CA LEU A 147 10.20 -17.51 1.28
C LEU A 147 10.61 -18.17 2.60
N ALA A 148 9.76 -18.10 3.63
CA ALA A 148 10.01 -18.77 4.92
C ALA A 148 10.04 -20.30 4.78
N LYS A 149 9.28 -20.86 3.82
CA LYS A 149 9.29 -22.29 3.49
C LYS A 149 10.44 -22.67 2.55
N ARG A 150 10.99 -21.72 1.78
CA ARG A 150 12.03 -21.97 0.78
C ARG A 150 13.34 -22.44 1.38
N THR A 151 13.78 -21.81 2.48
CA THR A 151 15.05 -22.12 3.13
C THR A 151 14.87 -22.15 4.65
N ALA A 152 15.07 -23.32 5.24
CA ALA A 152 14.82 -23.53 6.66
C ALA A 152 15.78 -22.71 7.52
N GLY A 153 15.23 -21.89 8.43
CA GLY A 153 16.00 -21.07 9.36
C GLY A 153 16.30 -19.65 8.86
N ASP A 154 16.10 -19.37 7.58
CA ASP A 154 16.30 -18.04 7.01
C ASP A 154 15.12 -17.13 7.28
N ARG A 155 15.44 -15.86 7.58
CA ARG A 155 14.42 -14.81 7.70
C ARG A 155 14.15 -14.22 6.32
N PRO A 156 12.89 -14.23 5.84
CA PRO A 156 12.56 -13.60 4.57
C PRO A 156 12.78 -12.09 4.60
N PHE A 157 13.11 -11.54 3.44
CA PHE A 157 13.02 -10.12 3.16
C PHE A 157 12.07 -9.91 1.98
N VAL A 158 11.05 -9.09 2.20
CA VAL A 158 10.09 -8.67 1.18
C VAL A 158 9.91 -7.17 1.27
N LEU A 159 10.10 -6.47 0.16
CA LEU A 159 9.73 -5.06 0.02
C LEU A 159 8.36 -4.97 -0.66
N THR A 160 7.42 -4.18 -0.14
CA THR A 160 6.07 -4.02 -0.72
C THR A 160 5.70 -2.55 -0.91
N ARG A 161 4.93 -2.23 -1.96
CA ARG A 161 4.45 -0.86 -2.18
C ARG A 161 3.19 -0.58 -1.37
N SER A 162 2.14 -1.35 -1.65
CA SER A 162 0.89 -1.26 -0.93
C SER A 162 0.93 -2.10 0.35
N PHE A 163 0.22 -1.63 1.37
CA PHE A 163 0.23 -2.24 2.69
C PHE A 163 -1.07 -1.93 3.46
N PHE A 164 -1.31 -2.74 4.49
CA PHE A 164 -2.41 -2.56 5.44
C PHE A 164 -1.95 -2.79 6.89
N ILE A 165 -2.86 -2.65 7.84
CA ILE A 165 -2.60 -2.99 9.26
C ILE A 165 -2.11 -4.44 9.36
N GLY A 166 -0.97 -4.64 10.02
CA GLY A 166 -0.34 -5.95 10.17
C GLY A 166 0.77 -6.27 9.15
N SER A 167 1.00 -5.41 8.15
CA SER A 167 2.05 -5.61 7.12
C SER A 167 3.47 -5.64 7.71
N HIS A 168 3.68 -4.97 8.85
CA HIS A 168 4.96 -4.93 9.58
C HIS A 168 5.48 -6.31 9.97
N LYS A 169 4.63 -7.34 10.00
CA LYS A 169 5.02 -8.72 10.28
C LYS A 169 5.71 -9.40 9.09
N TYR A 170 5.49 -8.90 7.87
CA TYR A 170 5.78 -9.61 6.63
C TYR A 170 6.66 -8.82 5.65
N SER A 171 6.76 -7.50 5.78
CA SER A 171 7.45 -6.71 4.76
C SER A 171 8.01 -5.37 5.27
N ALA A 172 9.08 -4.95 4.61
CA ALA A 172 9.45 -3.55 4.52
C ALA A 172 8.52 -2.83 3.53
N ILE A 173 8.29 -1.53 3.73
CA ILE A 173 7.61 -0.69 2.74
C ILE A 173 8.53 0.44 2.27
N TRP A 174 8.22 1.05 1.14
CA TRP A 174 8.77 2.35 0.77
C TRP A 174 7.65 3.30 0.33
N THR A 175 7.92 4.61 0.34
CA THR A 175 6.91 5.64 0.06
C THR A 175 6.51 5.76 -1.43
N GLY A 176 6.88 4.80 -2.27
CA GLY A 176 6.61 4.84 -3.71
C GLY A 176 7.41 5.91 -4.45
N ASP A 177 6.94 6.19 -5.66
CA ASP A 177 7.64 6.98 -6.68
C ASP A 177 7.72 8.48 -6.32
N ASN A 178 8.77 8.85 -5.59
CA ASN A 178 9.05 10.24 -5.23
C ASN A 178 9.86 10.97 -6.34
N TYR A 179 10.11 12.27 -6.17
CA TYR A 179 10.89 13.06 -7.12
C TYR A 179 12.21 13.52 -6.51
N ALA A 180 13.22 13.70 -7.37
CA ALA A 180 14.48 14.36 -7.05
C ALA A 180 14.28 15.87 -6.81
N GLN A 181 13.66 16.22 -5.68
CA GLN A 181 13.35 17.59 -5.26
C GLN A 181 13.49 17.74 -3.74
N TRP A 182 13.92 18.93 -3.30
CA TRP A 182 14.07 19.25 -1.87
C TRP A 182 12.77 19.11 -1.07
N SER A 183 11.62 19.40 -1.70
CA SER A 183 10.30 19.21 -1.10
C SER A 183 10.01 17.74 -0.79
N HIS A 184 10.42 16.81 -1.67
CA HIS A 184 10.24 15.37 -1.46
C HIS A 184 11.20 14.82 -0.40
N LEU A 185 12.44 15.30 -0.34
CA LEU A 185 13.35 15.00 0.78
C LEU A 185 12.75 15.44 2.12
N LYS A 186 12.18 16.65 2.17
CA LYS A 186 11.53 17.13 3.39
C LYS A 186 10.28 16.32 3.74
N ALA A 187 9.48 15.97 2.74
CA ALA A 187 8.25 15.19 2.94
C ALA A 187 8.53 13.77 3.42
N SER A 188 9.62 13.13 2.95
CA SER A 188 9.96 11.76 3.35
C SER A 188 10.18 11.64 4.86
N ILE A 189 10.80 12.63 5.51
CA ILE A 189 10.99 12.65 6.97
C ILE A 189 9.63 12.56 7.69
N ALA A 190 8.65 13.35 7.27
CA ALA A 190 7.32 13.36 7.88
C ALA A 190 6.56 12.05 7.60
N MET A 191 6.63 11.52 6.38
CA MET A 191 5.94 10.29 5.98
C MET A 191 6.51 9.06 6.70
N VAL A 192 7.84 8.88 6.68
CA VAL A 192 8.54 7.79 7.38
C VAL A 192 8.25 7.87 8.88
N GLY A 193 8.29 9.06 9.47
CA GLY A 193 7.96 9.26 10.89
C GLY A 193 6.52 8.86 11.22
N ALA A 194 5.55 9.29 10.41
CA ALA A 194 4.14 8.95 10.61
C ALA A 194 3.88 7.43 10.47
N LEU A 195 4.48 6.78 9.47
CA LEU A 195 4.34 5.33 9.25
C LEU A 195 4.98 4.52 10.39
N THR A 196 6.14 4.97 10.88
CA THR A 196 6.80 4.38 12.04
C THR A 196 5.92 4.47 13.29
N LEU A 197 5.33 5.65 13.56
CA LEU A 197 4.38 5.83 14.65
C LEU A 197 3.10 5.00 14.46
N GLY A 198 2.69 4.76 13.22
CA GLY A 198 1.59 3.87 12.84
C GLY A 198 1.92 2.37 12.95
N GLY A 199 3.11 2.00 13.45
CA GLY A 199 3.52 0.61 13.67
C GLY A 199 4.21 -0.06 12.47
N GLN A 200 4.47 0.68 11.39
CA GLN A 200 5.24 0.21 10.24
C GLN A 200 6.66 0.77 10.30
N SER A 201 7.50 0.15 11.13
CA SER A 201 8.85 0.68 11.44
C SER A 201 9.89 0.43 10.35
N LEU A 202 9.71 -0.61 9.53
CA LEU A 202 10.62 -0.91 8.41
C LEU A 202 10.11 -0.19 7.16
N VAL A 203 10.42 1.10 7.07
CA VAL A 203 9.96 2.01 6.03
C VAL A 203 11.10 2.91 5.54
N GLY A 204 11.10 3.22 4.25
CA GLY A 204 12.03 4.17 3.64
C GLY A 204 11.43 4.95 2.48
N ALA A 205 12.25 5.80 1.87
CA ALA A 205 11.94 6.51 0.64
C ALA A 205 13.14 6.42 -0.31
N ASP A 206 12.92 6.49 -1.62
CA ASP A 206 14.00 6.34 -2.60
C ASP A 206 15.00 7.49 -2.48
N VAL A 207 16.24 7.12 -2.14
CA VAL A 207 17.36 8.04 -1.93
C VAL A 207 17.72 8.71 -3.25
N GLY A 208 17.65 10.03 -3.30
CA GLY A 208 17.90 10.83 -4.50
C GLY A 208 16.65 11.10 -5.35
N GLY A 209 15.54 10.41 -5.08
CA GLY A 209 14.28 10.54 -5.82
C GLY A 209 14.18 9.57 -7.00
N PHE A 210 13.02 8.92 -7.15
CA PHE A 210 12.72 7.99 -8.25
C PHE A 210 12.66 8.70 -9.61
N PHE A 211 11.91 9.82 -9.67
CA PHE A 211 11.79 10.62 -10.88
C PHE A 211 12.80 11.77 -10.93
N LYS A 212 13.28 12.04 -12.14
CA LYS A 212 14.26 13.10 -12.49
C LYS A 212 15.67 12.80 -11.95
N HIS A 213 16.54 13.81 -11.96
CA HIS A 213 17.95 13.66 -11.58
C HIS A 213 18.30 14.65 -10.47
N PRO A 214 18.77 14.19 -9.30
CA PRO A 214 19.28 15.07 -8.25
C PRO A 214 20.63 15.67 -8.66
N ASP A 215 20.92 16.88 -8.20
CA ASP A 215 22.28 17.41 -8.23
C ASP A 215 23.15 16.78 -7.12
N ALA A 216 24.46 17.03 -7.17
CA ALA A 216 25.40 16.42 -6.24
C ALA A 216 25.10 16.78 -4.76
N GLU A 217 24.64 18.00 -4.49
CA GLU A 217 24.29 18.40 -3.12
C GLU A 217 23.07 17.60 -2.65
N MET A 218 22.03 17.52 -3.47
CA MET A 218 20.81 16.79 -3.17
C MET A 218 21.08 15.31 -2.93
N THR A 219 21.92 14.67 -3.75
CA THR A 219 22.33 13.26 -3.53
C THR A 219 22.98 13.08 -2.17
N VAL A 220 23.93 13.94 -1.79
CA VAL A 220 24.60 13.88 -0.49
C VAL A 220 23.62 14.11 0.66
N ARG A 221 22.67 15.04 0.52
CA ARG A 221 21.67 15.30 1.57
C ARG A 221 20.68 14.16 1.72
N TRP A 222 20.24 13.54 0.63
CA TRP A 222 19.42 12.33 0.67
C TRP A 222 20.13 11.17 1.35
N GLN A 223 21.40 10.93 1.00
CA GLN A 223 22.21 9.89 1.65
C GLN A 223 22.41 10.17 3.14
N SER A 224 22.64 11.43 3.51
CA SER A 224 22.79 11.81 4.92
C SER A 224 21.51 11.56 5.71
N ALA A 225 20.34 11.85 5.11
CA ALA A 225 19.04 11.66 5.74
C ALA A 225 18.65 10.17 5.90
N SER A 226 19.16 9.28 5.04
CA SER A 226 18.86 7.84 5.11
C SER A 226 19.79 7.04 6.03
N SER A 227 20.90 7.63 6.50
CA SER A 227 21.97 6.93 7.21
C SER A 227 22.00 7.19 8.73
N VAL A 228 20.98 7.87 9.28
CA VAL A 228 20.87 8.27 10.69
C VAL A 228 19.88 7.42 11.48
#